data_AF-A0A0Q4D766-F1
#
_entry.id   AF-A0A0Q4D766-F1
#
_cell.length_a   1.000
_cell.length_b   1.000
_cell.length_c   1.000
_cell.angle_alpha   90.00
_cell.angle_beta   90.00
_cell.angle_gamma   90.00
#
_symmetry.space_group_name_H-M   'P 1'
#
loop_
_entity.id
_entity.type
_entity.pdbx_description
1 polymer ?
#
loop_
_entity_poly.entity_id
_entity_poly.type
_entity_poly.pdbx_seq_one_letter_code
_entity_poly.pdbx_strand_id
1 'polypeptide(L)'
;MASYARAFVAVEVAHCNSKWPERSDVRAMHAGADMLDQLRTGGAEDMRVVLDRTPDLAAEIAAGRTNEAWRAWVDEGRVRSSDGPDNSARFVADWRAASAERAAAVGQIATRQADRKMERLIERMERQPGLERALGKQVPERQLEIDRSGISRTRDMGLGL
;
A
#
# COMPACT_ATOMS: atom_id res chain seq x y z
N MET A 1 1.18 0.01 -17.14
CA MET A 1 0.72 0.99 -16.13
C MET A 1 -0.80 1.15 -16.12
N ALA A 2 -1.46 1.49 -17.23
CA ALA A 2 -2.92 1.65 -17.29
C ALA A 2 -3.74 0.40 -16.88
N SER A 3 -3.32 -0.78 -17.35
CA SER A 3 -3.95 -2.04 -16.96
C SER A 3 -3.78 -2.34 -15.46
N TYR A 4 -2.59 -2.08 -14.93
CA TYR A 4 -2.28 -2.28 -13.50
C TYR A 4 -3.15 -1.40 -12.60
N ALA A 5 -3.20 -0.09 -12.85
CA ALA A 5 -3.92 0.83 -11.98
C ALA A 5 -5.42 0.54 -11.92
N ARG A 6 -6.05 0.23 -13.07
CA ARG A 6 -7.47 -0.18 -13.12
C ARG A 6 -7.72 -1.45 -12.33
N ALA A 7 -6.90 -2.47 -12.58
CA ALA A 7 -7.02 -3.76 -11.92
C ALA A 7 -6.78 -3.67 -10.41
N PHE A 8 -5.79 -2.88 -9.99
CA PHE A 8 -5.52 -2.59 -8.58
C PHE A 8 -6.74 -1.97 -7.90
N VAL A 9 -7.32 -0.92 -8.47
CA VAL A 9 -8.53 -0.30 -7.91
C VAL A 9 -9.70 -1.28 -7.85
N ALA A 10 -9.92 -2.07 -8.89
CA ALA A 10 -10.99 -3.06 -8.91
C ALA A 10 -10.83 -4.11 -7.80
N VAL A 11 -9.59 -4.61 -7.59
CA VAL A 11 -9.26 -5.56 -6.53
C VAL A 11 -9.50 -4.95 -5.14
N GLU A 12 -9.05 -3.73 -4.92
CA GLU A 12 -9.18 -3.04 -3.63
C GLU A 12 -10.65 -2.68 -3.32
N VAL A 13 -11.43 -2.28 -4.33
CA VAL A 13 -12.88 -2.05 -4.19
C VAL A 13 -13.61 -3.35 -3.88
N ALA A 14 -13.28 -4.46 -4.53
CA ALA A 14 -13.87 -5.76 -4.23
C ALA A 14 -13.58 -6.17 -2.78
N HIS A 15 -12.32 -6.03 -2.34
CA HIS A 15 -11.89 -6.33 -0.99
C HIS A 15 -12.66 -5.51 0.07
N CYS A 16 -12.77 -4.18 -0.11
CA CYS A 16 -13.50 -3.31 0.81
C CYS A 16 -15.00 -3.63 0.86
N ASN A 17 -15.56 -4.13 -0.25
CA ASN A 17 -16.94 -4.60 -0.32
C ASN A 17 -17.15 -6.04 0.18
N SER A 18 -16.09 -6.69 0.69
CA SER A 18 -16.11 -8.10 1.10
C SER A 18 -16.57 -9.04 -0.03
N LYS A 19 -16.19 -8.68 -1.26
CA LYS A 19 -16.46 -9.47 -2.48
C LYS A 19 -15.15 -10.05 -3.00
N TRP A 20 -15.28 -11.15 -3.73
CA TRP A 20 -14.17 -11.66 -4.52
C TRP A 20 -13.95 -10.77 -5.75
N PRO A 21 -12.72 -10.30 -6.01
CA PRO A 21 -12.43 -9.59 -7.24
C PRO A 21 -12.59 -10.50 -8.45
N GLU A 22 -12.85 -9.91 -9.62
CA GLU A 22 -12.90 -10.70 -10.84
C GLU A 22 -11.53 -11.33 -11.12
N ARG A 23 -11.52 -12.58 -11.59
CA ARG A 23 -10.27 -13.28 -11.93
C ARG A 23 -9.47 -12.54 -13.01
N SER A 24 -10.14 -11.85 -13.92
CA SER A 24 -9.56 -10.95 -14.93
C SER A 24 -8.75 -9.83 -14.27
N ASP A 25 -9.33 -9.14 -13.28
CA ASP A 25 -8.67 -8.05 -12.58
C ASP A 25 -7.47 -8.55 -11.79
N VAL A 26 -7.61 -9.65 -11.05
CA VAL A 26 -6.49 -10.24 -10.31
C VAL A 26 -5.32 -10.57 -11.24
N ARG A 27 -5.59 -11.23 -12.38
CA ARG A 27 -4.55 -11.54 -13.37
C ARG A 27 -3.92 -10.29 -13.98
N ALA A 28 -4.73 -9.30 -14.33
CA ALA A 28 -4.24 -8.04 -14.91
C ALA A 28 -3.40 -7.25 -13.91
N MET A 29 -3.75 -7.29 -12.62
CA MET A 29 -2.97 -6.67 -11.54
C MET A 29 -1.62 -7.38 -11.39
N HIS A 30 -1.59 -8.71 -11.31
CA HIS A 30 -0.33 -9.46 -11.19
C HIS A 30 0.57 -9.27 -12.42
N ALA A 31 0.05 -9.43 -13.64
CA ALA A 31 0.84 -9.22 -14.84
C ALA A 31 1.37 -7.77 -14.93
N GLY A 32 0.57 -6.81 -14.49
CA GLY A 32 0.98 -5.41 -14.41
C GLY A 32 2.07 -5.16 -13.36
N ALA A 33 1.99 -5.83 -12.21
CA ALA A 33 3.00 -5.79 -11.16
C ALA A 33 4.33 -6.38 -11.68
N ASP A 34 4.28 -7.56 -12.30
CA ASP A 34 5.45 -8.23 -12.87
C ASP A 34 6.15 -7.34 -13.90
N MET A 35 5.39 -6.64 -14.75
CA MET A 35 5.95 -5.68 -15.71
C MET A 35 6.62 -4.49 -15.03
N LEU A 36 6.03 -3.96 -13.95
CA LEU A 36 6.62 -2.84 -13.21
C LEU A 36 7.91 -3.27 -12.48
N ASP A 37 7.91 -4.48 -11.91
CA ASP A 37 9.08 -5.03 -11.23
C ASP A 37 10.21 -5.42 -12.20
N GLN A 38 9.87 -5.82 -13.44
CA GLN A 38 10.86 -5.99 -14.51
C GLN A 38 11.54 -4.68 -14.92
N LEU A 39 10.81 -3.55 -14.90
CA LEU A 39 11.40 -2.25 -15.19
C LEU A 39 12.35 -1.80 -14.08
N ARG A 40 12.02 -2.10 -12.83
CA ARG A 40 12.85 -1.84 -11.66
C ARG A 40 12.37 -2.68 -10.49
N THR A 41 13.29 -3.33 -9.77
CA THR A 41 12.99 -4.06 -8.54
C THR A 41 12.17 -3.19 -7.57
N GLY A 42 10.97 -3.66 -7.19
CA GLY A 42 10.05 -2.94 -6.30
C GLY A 42 9.18 -1.89 -7.02
N GLY A 43 9.17 -1.86 -8.35
CA GLY A 43 8.37 -0.95 -9.14
C GLY A 43 6.86 -1.11 -8.91
N ALA A 44 6.36 -2.32 -8.65
CA ALA A 44 4.96 -2.52 -8.31
C ALA A 44 4.61 -1.87 -6.95
N GLU A 45 5.51 -1.98 -5.98
CA GLU A 45 5.37 -1.33 -4.66
C GLU A 45 5.36 0.19 -4.80
N ASP A 46 6.29 0.75 -5.57
CA ASP A 46 6.37 2.20 -5.82
C ASP A 46 5.05 2.73 -6.41
N MET A 47 4.48 2.01 -7.39
CA MET A 47 3.22 2.42 -8.00
C MET A 47 2.06 2.30 -7.01
N ARG A 48 2.05 1.27 -6.18
CA ARG A 48 1.03 1.11 -5.13
C ARG A 48 1.07 2.29 -4.15
N VAL A 49 2.25 2.70 -3.70
CA VAL A 49 2.42 3.86 -2.81
C VAL A 49 1.93 5.15 -3.49
N VAL A 50 2.23 5.34 -4.78
CA VAL A 50 1.70 6.47 -5.56
C VAL A 50 0.17 6.49 -5.58
N LEU A 51 -0.46 5.34 -5.83
CA LEU A 51 -1.92 5.23 -5.86
C LEU A 51 -2.55 5.38 -4.47
N ASP A 52 -1.88 4.92 -3.41
CA ASP A 52 -2.34 5.09 -2.02
C ASP A 52 -2.31 6.56 -1.55
N ARG A 53 -1.33 7.35 -2.04
CA ARG A 53 -1.19 8.78 -1.72
C ARG A 53 -2.09 9.66 -2.58
N THR A 54 -2.28 9.28 -3.84
CA THR A 54 -3.09 10.05 -4.78
C THR A 54 -4.08 9.12 -5.50
N PRO A 55 -5.20 8.75 -4.85
CA PRO A 55 -6.17 7.81 -5.42
C PRO A 55 -6.73 8.24 -6.79
N ASP A 56 -6.87 9.55 -7.01
CA ASP A 56 -7.38 10.11 -8.26
C ASP A 56 -6.48 9.79 -9.46
N LEU A 57 -5.18 9.54 -9.25
CA LEU A 57 -4.27 9.14 -10.33
C LEU A 57 -4.70 7.84 -11.00
N ALA A 58 -5.39 6.94 -10.30
CA ALA A 58 -5.88 5.72 -10.93
C ALA A 58 -6.87 6.01 -12.06
N ALA A 59 -7.76 6.99 -11.88
CA ALA A 59 -8.72 7.41 -12.89
C ALA A 59 -8.02 8.11 -14.06
N GLU A 60 -6.99 8.91 -13.79
CA GLU A 60 -6.20 9.56 -14.83
C GLU A 60 -5.41 8.58 -15.69
N ILE A 61 -4.72 7.64 -15.04
CA ILE A 61 -4.00 6.55 -15.68
C ILE A 61 -4.95 5.72 -16.56
N ALA A 62 -6.16 5.42 -16.05
CA ALA A 62 -7.20 4.72 -16.79
C ALA A 62 -7.68 5.50 -18.03
N ALA A 63 -7.70 6.83 -17.94
CA ALA A 63 -8.01 7.74 -19.03
C ALA A 63 -6.81 8.03 -19.97
N GLY A 64 -5.69 7.31 -19.81
CA GLY A 64 -4.48 7.47 -20.64
C GLY A 64 -3.58 8.65 -20.25
N ARG A 65 -3.91 9.39 -19.17
CA ARG A 65 -3.08 10.46 -18.63
C ARG A 65 -2.06 9.88 -17.65
N THR A 66 -0.90 9.47 -18.16
CA THR A 66 0.11 8.74 -17.37
C THR A 66 1.33 9.56 -16.97
N ASN A 67 1.47 10.80 -17.45
CA ASN A 67 2.68 11.60 -17.23
C ASN A 67 2.94 11.90 -15.76
N GLU A 68 1.90 12.25 -15.01
CA GLU A 68 2.02 12.53 -13.57
C GLU A 68 2.35 11.25 -12.78
N ALA A 69 1.62 10.17 -13.06
CA ALA A 69 1.87 8.87 -12.46
C ALA A 69 3.29 8.37 -12.72
N TRP A 70 3.82 8.56 -13.93
CA TRP A 70 5.20 8.19 -14.26
C TRP A 70 6.21 8.99 -13.43
N ARG A 71 6.04 10.31 -13.30
CA ARG A 71 6.94 11.15 -12.48
C ARG A 71 6.90 10.74 -11.01
N ALA A 72 5.70 10.53 -10.47
CA ALA A 72 5.52 10.09 -9.09
C ALA A 72 6.15 8.72 -8.85
N TRP A 73 5.98 7.78 -9.79
CA TRP A 73 6.58 6.45 -9.73
C TRP A 73 8.11 6.47 -9.78
N VAL A 74 8.69 7.33 -10.64
CA VAL A 74 10.14 7.52 -10.71
C VAL A 74 10.68 8.11 -9.40
N ASP A 75 10.04 9.15 -8.85
CA ASP A 75 10.46 9.75 -7.58
C ASP A 75 10.36 8.76 -6.42
N GLU A 76 9.28 7.98 -6.33
CA GLU A 76 9.12 7.04 -5.22
C GLU A 76 10.23 5.99 -5.21
N GLY A 77 10.59 5.41 -6.36
CA GLY A 77 11.70 4.46 -6.35
C GLY A 77 13.08 5.10 -6.27
N ARG A 78 13.25 6.39 -6.61
CA ARG A 78 14.47 7.14 -6.27
C ARG A 78 14.62 7.27 -4.76
N VAL A 79 13.53 7.60 -4.06
CA VAL A 79 13.52 7.72 -2.60
C VAL A 79 13.71 6.36 -1.93
N ARG A 80 13.06 5.30 -2.43
CA ARG A 80 13.26 3.94 -1.90
C ARG A 80 14.70 3.46 -2.09
N SER A 81 15.27 3.63 -3.29
CA SER A 81 16.62 3.14 -3.60
C SER A 81 17.74 3.91 -2.90
N SER A 82 17.45 5.08 -2.34
CA SER A 82 18.47 5.82 -1.59
C SER A 82 18.76 5.19 -0.21
N ASP A 83 17.94 4.20 0.22
CA ASP A 83 17.95 3.57 1.56
C ASP A 83 18.14 4.59 2.71
N GLY A 84 17.72 5.83 2.43
CA GLY A 84 18.08 7.00 3.21
C GLY A 84 17.00 7.39 4.22
N PRO A 85 17.28 8.41 5.04
CA PRO A 85 16.31 8.98 5.98
C PRO A 85 14.98 9.34 5.32
N ASP A 86 14.99 9.72 4.03
CA ASP A 86 13.82 10.12 3.27
C ASP A 86 12.80 8.99 3.09
N ASN A 87 13.23 7.75 2.78
CA ASN A 87 12.32 6.61 2.64
C ASN A 87 11.64 6.29 3.98
N SER A 88 12.43 6.25 5.04
CA SER A 88 11.95 6.02 6.40
C SER A 88 11.00 7.13 6.87
N ALA A 89 11.33 8.40 6.62
CA ALA A 89 10.50 9.54 6.99
C ALA A 89 9.17 9.55 6.22
N ARG A 90 9.22 9.29 4.90
CA ARG A 90 8.01 9.14 4.07
C ARG A 90 7.12 8.00 4.55
N PHE A 91 7.71 6.85 4.88
CA PHE A 91 6.95 5.74 5.44
C PHE A 91 6.28 6.08 6.78
N VAL A 92 6.99 6.76 7.68
CA VAL A 92 6.41 7.22 8.97
C VAL A 92 5.27 8.23 8.72
N ALA A 93 5.40 9.10 7.74
CA ALA A 93 4.32 10.01 7.34
C ALA A 93 3.10 9.26 6.81
N ASP A 94 3.29 8.28 5.93
CA ASP A 94 2.22 7.43 5.41
C ASP A 94 1.51 6.67 6.54
N TRP A 95 2.28 6.14 7.50
CA TRP A 95 1.75 5.47 8.68
C TRP A 95 0.85 6.40 9.51
N ARG A 96 1.33 7.61 9.83
CA ARG A 96 0.54 8.59 10.60
C ARG A 96 -0.73 8.99 9.88
N ALA A 97 -0.65 9.20 8.56
CA ALA A 97 -1.82 9.52 7.75
C ALA A 97 -2.85 8.37 7.77
N ALA A 98 -2.40 7.13 7.57
CA ALA A 98 -3.28 5.97 7.57
C ALA A 98 -3.89 5.68 8.96
N SER A 99 -3.13 5.84 10.05
CA SER A 99 -3.65 5.76 11.42
C SER A 99 -4.70 6.85 11.69
N ALA A 100 -4.48 8.08 11.22
CA ALA A 100 -5.45 9.16 11.36
C ALA A 100 -6.73 8.91 10.54
N GLU A 101 -6.59 8.46 9.29
CA GLU A 101 -7.71 8.03 8.44
C GLU A 101 -8.53 6.93 9.11
N ARG A 102 -7.85 5.93 9.71
CA ARG A 102 -8.49 4.84 10.45
C ARG A 102 -9.24 5.35 11.69
N ALA A 103 -8.64 6.25 12.46
CA ALA A 103 -9.28 6.84 13.64
C ALA A 103 -10.49 7.71 13.29
N ALA A 104 -10.45 8.38 12.12
CA ALA A 104 -11.53 9.23 11.62
C ALA A 104 -12.59 8.46 10.83
N ALA A 105 -12.37 7.19 10.50
CA ALA A 105 -13.26 6.41 9.65
C ALA A 105 -14.62 6.19 10.32
N VAL A 106 -15.69 6.58 9.62
CA VAL A 106 -17.08 6.37 10.05
C VAL A 106 -17.80 5.48 9.04
N GLY A 107 -18.38 4.39 9.52
CA GLY A 107 -19.10 3.42 8.71
C GLY A 107 -18.20 2.33 8.12
N GLN A 108 -18.79 1.17 7.83
CA GLN A 108 -18.04 -0.07 7.55
C GLN A 108 -17.09 0.05 6.34
N ILE A 109 -17.50 0.73 5.27
CA ILE A 109 -16.67 0.85 4.06
C ILE A 109 -15.42 1.69 4.32
N ALA A 110 -15.58 2.85 4.98
CA ALA A 110 -14.46 3.72 5.33
C ALA A 110 -13.48 3.01 6.28
N THR A 111 -14.00 2.27 7.28
CA THR A 111 -13.17 1.48 8.19
C THR A 111 -12.36 0.43 7.44
N ARG A 112 -12.99 -0.34 6.54
CA ARG A 112 -12.27 -1.35 5.74
C ARG A 112 -11.22 -0.75 4.81
N GLN A 113 -11.49 0.40 4.19
CA GLN A 113 -10.51 1.09 3.36
C GLN A 113 -9.29 1.52 4.17
N ALA A 114 -9.51 2.09 5.36
CA ALA A 114 -8.44 2.51 6.24
C ALA A 114 -7.64 1.31 6.79
N ASP A 115 -8.33 0.25 7.24
CA ASP A 115 -7.68 -0.99 7.68
C ASP A 115 -6.84 -1.61 6.56
N ARG A 116 -7.36 -1.62 5.33
CA ARG A 116 -6.66 -2.18 4.17
C ARG A 116 -5.41 -1.36 3.80
N LYS A 117 -5.44 -0.04 3.95
CA LYS A 117 -4.25 0.82 3.83
C LYS A 117 -3.21 0.51 4.92
N MET A 118 -3.66 0.29 6.16
CA MET A 118 -2.78 -0.12 7.26
C MET A 118 -2.12 -1.49 6.99
N GLU A 119 -2.88 -2.48 6.55
CA GLU A 119 -2.35 -3.80 6.16
C GLU A 119 -1.25 -3.68 5.11
N ARG A 120 -1.46 -2.87 4.06
CA ARG A 120 -0.46 -2.65 3.01
C ARG A 120 0.85 -2.05 3.54
N LEU A 121 0.77 -1.14 4.51
CA LEU A 121 1.96 -0.58 5.16
C LEU A 121 2.68 -1.62 6.03
N ILE A 122 1.93 -2.53 6.67
CA ILE A 122 2.50 -3.65 7.43
C ILE A 122 3.20 -4.63 6.48
N GLU A 123 2.57 -5.03 5.38
CA GLU A 123 3.18 -5.86 4.35
C GLU A 123 4.46 -5.21 3.76
N ARG A 124 4.51 -3.88 3.66
CA ARG A 124 5.70 -3.15 3.20
C ARG A 124 6.85 -3.28 4.21
N MET A 125 6.55 -3.21 5.50
CA MET A 125 7.55 -3.41 6.55
C MET A 125 8.12 -4.81 6.59
N GLU A 126 7.30 -5.82 6.33
CA GLU A 126 7.76 -7.22 6.26
C GLU A 126 8.82 -7.41 5.17
N ARG A 127 8.68 -6.69 4.05
CA ARG A 127 9.65 -6.67 2.96
C ARG A 127 10.85 -5.76 3.22
N GLN A 128 10.68 -4.72 4.04
CA GLN A 128 11.71 -3.72 4.35
C GLN A 128 11.86 -3.53 5.86
N PRO A 129 12.57 -4.44 6.57
CA PRO A 129 12.70 -4.41 8.03
C PRO A 129 13.33 -3.12 8.59
N GLY A 130 14.05 -2.34 7.76
CA GLY A 130 14.55 -1.01 8.14
C GLY A 130 13.45 -0.02 8.50
N LEU A 131 12.28 -0.13 7.84
CA LEU A 131 11.11 0.72 8.09
C LEU A 131 10.50 0.47 9.47
N GLU A 132 10.51 -0.78 9.95
CA GLU A 132 10.05 -1.13 11.30
C GLU A 132 10.82 -0.38 12.37
N ARG A 133 12.15 -0.38 12.26
CA ARG A 133 13.03 0.30 13.22
C ARG A 133 12.82 1.81 13.19
N ALA A 134 12.67 2.39 12.00
CA ALA A 134 12.42 3.83 11.86
C ALA A 134 11.09 4.22 12.51
N LEU A 135 10.05 3.43 12.27
CA LEU A 135 8.73 3.68 12.81
C LEU A 135 8.68 3.48 14.32
N GLY A 136 9.31 2.45 14.87
CA GLY A 136 9.41 2.25 16.32
C GLY A 136 10.12 3.39 17.06
N LYS A 137 11.14 4.01 16.42
CA LYS A 137 11.83 5.19 16.97
C LYS A 137 10.97 6.45 16.98
N GLN A 138 10.15 6.66 15.95
CA GLN A 138 9.44 7.92 15.71
C GLN A 138 7.96 7.89 16.11
N VAL A 139 7.40 6.70 16.30
CA VAL A 139 6.00 6.48 16.72
C VAL A 139 5.97 5.29 17.70
N PRO A 140 6.55 5.42 18.90
CA PRO A 140 6.63 4.31 19.86
C PRO A 140 5.25 3.81 20.34
N GLU A 141 4.25 4.69 20.40
CA GLU A 141 2.87 4.36 20.79
C GLU A 141 2.19 3.35 19.84
N ARG A 142 2.67 3.25 18.60
CA ARG A 142 2.18 2.31 17.60
C ARG A 142 2.28 0.85 18.04
N GLN A 143 3.35 0.48 18.74
CA GLN A 143 3.54 -0.92 19.14
C GLN A 143 2.34 -1.41 19.96
N LEU A 144 1.81 -0.53 20.82
CA LEU A 144 0.62 -0.79 21.61
C LEU A 144 -0.65 -0.93 20.75
N GLU A 145 -0.75 -0.19 19.64
CA GLU A 145 -1.89 -0.25 18.73
C GLU A 145 -1.86 -1.52 17.85
N ILE A 146 -0.68 -1.95 17.37
CA ILE A 146 -0.53 -3.22 16.66
C ILE A 146 -0.87 -4.40 17.56
N ASP A 147 -0.34 -4.39 18.79
CA ASP A 147 -0.55 -5.45 19.76
C ASP A 147 -2.03 -5.52 20.19
N ARG A 148 -2.72 -4.37 20.27
CA ARG A 148 -4.14 -4.26 20.65
C ARG A 148 -5.11 -4.54 19.50
N SER A 149 -4.79 -4.14 18.28
CA SER A 149 -5.63 -4.38 17.09
C SER A 149 -5.61 -5.84 16.65
N GLY A 150 -4.68 -6.65 17.16
CA GLY A 150 -4.60 -8.07 16.83
C GLY A 150 -4.13 -8.33 15.39
N ILE A 151 -3.76 -7.31 14.63
CA ILE A 151 -3.22 -7.45 13.27
C ILE A 151 -1.90 -8.25 13.29
N SER A 152 -1.18 -8.23 14.42
CA SER A 152 -0.06 -9.16 14.67
C SER A 152 -0.52 -10.57 15.10
N ARG A 153 -1.65 -10.71 15.81
CA ARG A 153 -2.18 -12.00 16.29
C ARG A 153 -2.79 -12.88 15.19
N THR A 154 -3.20 -12.30 14.07
CA THR A 154 -3.57 -13.08 12.87
C THR A 154 -2.40 -13.92 12.34
N ARG A 155 -1.15 -13.65 12.75
CA ARG A 155 0.04 -14.46 12.41
C ARG A 155 0.11 -15.80 13.15
N ASP A 156 -0.48 -15.95 14.34
CA ASP A 156 -0.38 -17.20 15.12
C ASP A 156 -1.48 -18.23 14.80
N MET A 157 -2.52 -17.83 14.07
CA MET A 157 -3.68 -18.69 13.74
C MET A 157 -3.74 -19.03 12.24
N GLY A 158 -2.60 -19.04 11.55
CA GLY A 158 -2.56 -19.09 10.09
C GLY A 158 -1.50 -20.00 9.47
N LEU A 159 -0.96 -21.00 10.18
CA LEU A 159 -0.23 -22.12 9.57
C LEU A 159 -0.38 -23.37 10.47
N GLY A 160 -1.56 -23.98 10.39
CA GLY A 160 -1.84 -25.29 10.96
C GLY A 160 -2.72 -26.06 9.98
N LEU A 161 -2.05 -26.85 9.12
CA LEU A 161 -2.54 -27.78 8.09
C LEU A 161 -2.96 -27.18 6.74
#